data_AF-A0A538T6C6-F1
#
_entry.id   AF-A0A538T6C6-F1
#
_cell.length_a   1.000
_cell.length_b   1.000
_cell.length_c   1.000
_cell.angle_alpha   90.00
_cell.angle_beta   90.00
_cell.angle_gamma   90.00
#
_symmetry.space_group_name_H-M   'P 1'
#
loop_
_entity.id
_entity.type
_entity.pdbx_description
1 polymer ?
#
loop_
_entity_poly.entity_id
_entity_poly.type
_entity_poly.pdbx_seq_one_letter_code
_entity_poly.pdbx_strand_id
1 'polypeptide(L)'
;MGRENPEPLTRHAPPVESRLGWLGIAFAALYLGSVTIKTPVLRPGLTLGDFIDVATPFILVFLYTLVGRALFVGSRGARPDSSGAPDLGPRMLLILGGFALVLGHGMHVAANSIHDAITRARLPDPLGLADWWDERVSHYLIDSSKVAICVGLTLLERRVHAPSEPASKAKTRGGRITIGAAAYGFIYFAAGVEGQTVPLLLPFAVAYLAWALTPARPIRPVRRFFGVGAAVSILLFAVWGIWHRGFPEFSAVGMIPRNGP
;
A
#
# COMPACT_ATOMS: atom_id res chain seq x y z
N MET A 1 10.88 -49.31 25.20
CA MET A 1 10.41 -47.91 25.33
C MET A 1 10.83 -47.16 24.08
N GLY A 2 9.97 -47.11 23.06
CA GLY A 2 10.21 -46.34 21.85
C GLY A 2 9.96 -44.86 22.12
N ARG A 3 10.98 -44.02 21.91
CA ARG A 3 10.80 -42.57 21.91
C ARG A 3 10.02 -42.20 20.64
N GLU A 4 8.74 -41.88 20.80
CA GLU A 4 8.01 -41.15 19.78
C GLU A 4 8.77 -39.84 19.51
N ASN A 5 9.31 -39.70 18.30
CA ASN A 5 9.79 -38.42 17.83
C ASN A 5 8.58 -37.50 17.74
N PRO A 6 8.51 -36.39 18.50
CA PRO A 6 7.44 -35.44 18.32
C PRO A 6 7.55 -34.91 16.90
N GLU A 7 6.51 -35.17 16.08
CA GLU A 7 6.38 -34.52 14.78
C GLU A 7 6.57 -33.01 15.01
N PRO A 8 7.47 -32.35 14.27
CA PRO A 8 7.60 -30.91 14.38
C PRO A 8 6.23 -30.33 14.03
N LEU A 9 5.61 -29.66 15.01
CA LEU A 9 4.42 -28.83 14.84
C LEU A 9 4.77 -27.74 13.83
N THR A 10 4.69 -28.08 12.55
CA THR A 10 4.87 -27.17 11.44
C THR A 10 3.62 -26.32 11.41
N ARG A 11 3.60 -25.24 12.21
CA ARG A 11 2.59 -24.20 12.06
C ARG A 11 2.67 -23.71 10.63
N HIS A 12 1.74 -24.16 9.79
CA HIS A 12 1.62 -23.70 8.43
C HIS A 12 1.52 -22.17 8.46
N ALA A 13 2.50 -21.51 7.86
CA ALA A 13 2.48 -20.06 7.73
C ALA A 13 1.15 -19.65 7.08
N PRO A 14 0.48 -18.58 7.56
CA PRO A 14 -0.78 -18.17 6.97
C PRO A 14 -0.62 -17.91 5.47
N PRO A 15 -1.65 -18.19 4.65
CA PRO A 15 -1.56 -18.10 3.20
C PRO A 15 -1.31 -16.67 2.73
N VAL A 16 -0.74 -16.53 1.54
CA VAL A 16 -0.48 -15.24 0.88
C VAL A 16 -1.77 -14.43 0.77
N GLU A 17 -2.89 -15.07 0.42
CA GLU A 17 -4.21 -14.45 0.27
C GLU A 17 -4.69 -13.78 1.55
N SER A 18 -4.51 -14.46 2.69
CA SER A 18 -4.92 -13.87 3.97
C SER A 18 -4.04 -12.69 4.36
N ARG A 19 -2.74 -12.75 4.05
CA ARG A 19 -1.81 -11.65 4.32
C ARG A 19 -2.13 -10.44 3.45
N LEU A 20 -2.40 -10.65 2.17
CA LEU A 20 -2.85 -9.59 1.24
C LEU A 20 -4.18 -8.98 1.69
N GLY A 21 -5.15 -9.82 2.08
CA GLY A 21 -6.43 -9.34 2.61
C GLY A 21 -6.25 -8.43 3.84
N TRP A 22 -5.43 -8.84 4.81
CA TRP A 22 -5.12 -8.03 5.98
C TRP A 22 -4.30 -6.78 5.67
N LEU A 23 -3.36 -6.88 4.73
CA LEU A 23 -2.60 -5.73 4.23
C LEU A 23 -3.54 -4.64 3.74
N GLY A 24 -4.51 -4.97 2.87
CA GLY A 24 -5.45 -3.98 2.35
C GLY A 24 -6.36 -3.36 3.41
N ILE A 25 -6.83 -4.15 4.38
CA ILE A 25 -7.64 -3.66 5.50
C ILE A 25 -6.82 -2.74 6.41
N ALA A 26 -5.59 -3.14 6.76
CA ALA A 26 -4.70 -2.33 7.58
C ALA A 26 -4.31 -1.03 6.86
N PHE A 27 -4.05 -1.10 5.56
CA PHE A 27 -3.77 0.08 4.73
C PHE A 27 -4.93 1.09 4.80
N ALA A 28 -6.18 0.63 4.68
CA ALA A 28 -7.36 1.48 4.85
C ALA A 28 -7.53 2.02 6.26
N ALA A 29 -7.37 1.18 7.27
CA ALA A 29 -7.52 1.60 8.67
C ALA A 29 -6.48 2.68 9.06
N LEU A 30 -5.22 2.54 8.60
CA LEU A 30 -4.16 3.48 8.90
C LEU A 30 -4.39 4.84 8.22
N TYR A 31 -4.59 4.85 6.90
CA TYR A 31 -4.80 6.11 6.15
C TYR A 31 -6.10 6.83 6.54
N LEU A 32 -7.18 6.09 6.78
CA LEU A 32 -8.41 6.73 7.27
C LEU A 32 -8.24 7.21 8.71
N GLY A 33 -7.57 6.41 9.56
CA GLY A 33 -7.30 6.77 10.94
C GLY A 33 -6.49 8.04 11.07
N SER A 34 -5.45 8.22 10.25
CA SER A 34 -4.61 9.42 10.33
C SER A 34 -5.33 10.71 9.92
N VAL A 35 -6.22 10.63 8.93
CA VAL A 35 -6.99 11.78 8.46
C VAL A 35 -8.20 12.07 9.37
N THR A 36 -8.84 11.05 9.94
CA THR A 36 -10.10 11.25 10.70
C THR A 36 -9.89 11.48 12.20
N ILE A 37 -8.78 11.01 12.78
CA ILE A 37 -8.53 11.09 14.21
C ILE A 37 -7.68 12.32 14.52
N LYS A 38 -8.34 13.48 14.70
CA LYS A 38 -7.68 14.76 14.97
C LYS A 38 -7.59 15.15 16.46
N THR A 39 -7.69 14.17 17.36
CA THR A 39 -7.58 14.39 18.81
C THR A 39 -6.18 14.92 19.17
N PRO A 40 -6.04 16.09 19.81
CA PRO A 40 -4.74 16.63 20.21
C PRO A 40 -4.02 15.76 21.23
N VAL A 41 -2.69 15.62 21.11
CA VAL A 41 -1.86 14.77 21.97
C VAL A 41 -0.50 15.43 22.25
N LEU A 42 -0.03 15.39 23.50
CA LEU A 42 1.27 15.88 24.02
C LEU A 42 1.57 17.38 23.89
N ARG A 43 1.34 18.01 22.73
CA ARG A 43 1.56 19.45 22.50
C ARG A 43 0.55 20.03 21.51
N PRO A 44 0.27 21.34 21.55
CA PRO A 44 -0.56 22.00 20.53
C PRO A 44 -0.02 21.73 19.13
N GLY A 45 -0.90 21.21 18.26
CA GLY A 45 -0.54 20.88 16.87
C GLY A 45 0.10 19.54 16.62
N LEU A 46 0.05 18.62 17.60
CA LEU A 46 0.16 17.19 17.31
C LEU A 46 -1.16 16.53 17.62
N THR A 47 -1.61 15.69 16.70
CA THR A 47 -2.82 14.88 16.80
C THR A 47 -2.47 13.41 16.87
N LEU A 48 -3.39 12.58 17.39
CA LEU A 48 -3.25 11.14 17.33
C LEU A 48 -3.13 10.63 15.89
N GLY A 49 -3.75 11.33 14.92
CA GLY A 49 -3.60 11.08 13.50
C GLY A 49 -2.15 11.16 13.01
N ASP A 50 -1.39 12.15 13.48
CA ASP A 50 0.03 12.30 13.13
C ASP A 50 0.87 11.12 13.65
N PHE A 51 0.55 10.59 14.83
CA PHE A 51 1.19 9.37 15.33
C PHE A 51 0.84 8.14 14.51
N ILE A 52 -0.39 8.07 14.00
CA ILE A 52 -0.80 7.00 13.07
C ILE A 52 -0.01 7.14 11.76
N ASP A 53 0.16 8.34 11.21
CA ASP A 53 0.98 8.57 10.02
C ASP A 53 2.45 8.20 10.23
N VAL A 54 3.03 8.52 11.39
CA VAL A 54 4.39 8.08 11.77
C VAL A 54 4.49 6.55 11.83
N ALA A 55 3.49 5.88 12.40
CA ALA A 55 3.48 4.42 12.51
C ALA A 55 3.21 3.70 11.18
N THR A 56 2.47 4.35 10.28
CA THR A 56 2.02 3.79 8.99
C THR A 56 3.13 3.14 8.17
N PRO A 57 4.24 3.81 7.81
CA PRO A 57 5.27 3.20 6.97
C PRO A 57 5.90 1.96 7.62
N PHE A 58 6.07 1.92 8.95
CA PHE A 58 6.63 0.75 9.64
C PHE A 58 5.68 -0.45 9.60
N ILE A 59 4.40 -0.22 9.87
CA ILE A 59 3.39 -1.27 9.84
C ILE A 59 3.25 -1.82 8.42
N LEU A 60 3.22 -0.94 7.41
CA LEU A 60 3.10 -1.36 6.02
C LEU A 60 4.32 -2.11 5.51
N VAL A 61 5.55 -1.64 5.79
CA VAL A 61 6.78 -2.35 5.44
C VAL A 61 6.81 -3.74 6.09
N PHE A 62 6.38 -3.85 7.35
CA PHE A 62 6.26 -5.13 8.03
C PHE A 62 5.27 -6.06 7.31
N LEU A 63 4.06 -5.57 6.99
CA LEU A 63 3.04 -6.36 6.29
C LEU A 63 3.48 -6.78 4.89
N TYR A 64 4.11 -5.89 4.12
CA TYR A 64 4.69 -6.23 2.81
C TYR A 64 5.79 -7.27 2.93
N THR A 65 6.62 -7.19 3.96
CA THR A 65 7.66 -8.19 4.24
C THR A 65 7.06 -9.55 4.60
N LEU A 66 5.94 -9.59 5.34
CA LEU A 66 5.21 -10.84 5.58
C LEU A 66 4.67 -11.46 4.28
N VAL A 67 4.17 -10.65 3.34
CA VAL A 67 3.75 -11.10 2.00
C VAL A 67 4.95 -11.61 1.21
N GLY A 68 6.05 -10.87 1.13
CA GLY A 68 7.27 -11.29 0.44
C GLY A 68 7.82 -12.60 1.01
N ARG A 69 7.90 -12.73 2.33
CA ARG A 69 8.31 -13.96 3.02
C ARG A 69 7.39 -15.13 2.72
N ALA A 70 6.08 -14.90 2.62
CA ALA A 70 5.10 -15.91 2.24
C ALA A 70 5.42 -16.52 0.87
N LEU A 71 5.72 -15.65 -0.10
CA LEU A 71 6.08 -16.02 -1.45
C LEU A 71 7.39 -16.82 -1.46
N PHE A 72 8.41 -16.41 -0.69
CA PHE A 72 9.68 -17.15 -0.60
C PHE A 72 9.56 -18.53 0.07
N VAL A 73 8.81 -18.64 1.17
CA VAL A 73 8.69 -19.91 1.92
C VAL A 73 7.91 -20.95 1.10
N GLY A 74 6.92 -20.53 0.30
CA GLY A 74 6.20 -21.39 -0.64
C GLY A 74 7.06 -22.00 -1.75
N SER A 75 8.25 -21.43 -2.02
CA SER A 75 9.16 -21.90 -3.08
C SER A 75 10.08 -23.06 -2.68
N ARG A 76 10.16 -23.44 -1.40
CA ARG A 76 11.13 -24.44 -0.92
C ARG A 76 10.90 -25.87 -1.44
N GLY A 77 9.79 -26.14 -2.13
CA GLY A 77 9.52 -27.40 -2.82
C GLY A 77 9.82 -27.38 -4.33
N ALA A 78 10.17 -26.23 -4.91
CA ALA A 78 10.54 -26.13 -6.32
C ALA A 78 11.98 -26.60 -6.51
N ARG A 79 12.20 -27.55 -7.42
CA ARG A 79 13.54 -27.96 -7.87
C ARG A 79 14.38 -26.70 -8.17
N PRO A 80 15.64 -26.64 -7.74
CA PRO A 80 16.52 -25.53 -8.09
C PRO A 80 16.73 -25.56 -9.60
N ASP A 81 15.99 -24.73 -10.34
CA ASP A 81 16.31 -24.49 -11.74
C ASP A 81 17.72 -23.89 -11.80
N SER A 82 18.56 -24.54 -12.60
CA SER A 82 20.02 -24.45 -12.64
C SER A 82 20.58 -23.17 -13.26
N SER A 83 19.87 -22.04 -13.18
CA SER A 83 20.38 -20.72 -13.59
C SER A 83 20.38 -19.78 -12.38
N GLY A 84 21.46 -19.88 -11.58
CA GLY A 84 21.67 -19.21 -10.29
C GLY A 84 21.85 -17.70 -10.32
N ALA A 85 21.02 -16.95 -11.04
CA ALA A 85 20.98 -15.51 -10.89
C ALA A 85 20.20 -15.16 -9.60
N PRO A 86 20.79 -14.43 -8.64
CA PRO A 86 20.08 -13.98 -7.46
C PRO A 86 18.87 -13.14 -7.87
N ASP A 87 17.78 -13.26 -7.11
CA ASP A 87 16.49 -12.61 -7.32
C ASP A 87 16.52 -11.09 -7.04
N LEU A 88 17.54 -10.42 -7.57
CA LEU A 88 17.93 -9.08 -7.18
C LEU A 88 16.91 -8.04 -7.64
N GLY A 89 16.34 -8.18 -8.84
CA GLY A 89 15.39 -7.21 -9.40
C GLY A 89 14.14 -6.98 -8.52
N PRO A 90 13.29 -8.00 -8.29
CA PRO A 90 12.11 -7.86 -7.42
C PRO A 90 12.47 -7.43 -6.00
N ARG A 91 13.58 -7.95 -5.44
CA ARG A 91 14.05 -7.57 -4.10
C ARG A 91 14.48 -6.10 -4.03
N MET A 92 15.18 -5.60 -5.03
CA MET A 92 15.57 -4.19 -5.12
C MET A 92 14.34 -3.29 -5.21
N LEU A 93 13.32 -3.65 -6.00
CA LEU A 93 12.06 -2.90 -6.03
C LEU A 93 11.36 -2.87 -4.67
N LEU A 94 11.35 -3.97 -3.94
CA LEU A 94 10.76 -4.01 -2.59
C LEU A 94 11.58 -3.18 -1.58
N ILE A 95 12.91 -3.23 -1.67
CA ILE A 95 13.80 -2.47 -0.79
C ILE A 95 13.67 -0.97 -1.09
N LEU A 96 13.84 -0.56 -2.34
CA LEU A 96 13.71 0.83 -2.77
C LEU A 96 12.30 1.36 -2.50
N GLY A 97 11.27 0.55 -2.75
CA GLY A 97 9.89 0.88 -2.38
C GLY A 97 9.74 1.06 -0.87
N GLY A 98 10.22 0.14 -0.04
CA GLY A 98 10.18 0.28 1.41
C GLY A 98 10.88 1.55 1.91
N PHE A 99 12.07 1.84 1.37
CA PHE A 99 12.82 3.06 1.69
C PHE A 99 12.06 4.33 1.26
N ALA A 100 11.54 4.37 0.03
CA ALA A 100 10.76 5.49 -0.48
C ALA A 100 9.48 5.71 0.36
N LEU A 101 8.81 4.63 0.81
CA LEU A 101 7.62 4.72 1.65
C LEU A 101 7.94 5.39 3.00
N VAL A 102 9.01 4.95 3.66
CA VAL A 102 9.47 5.50 4.95
C VAL A 102 9.93 6.94 4.80
N LEU A 103 10.76 7.22 3.80
CA LEU A 103 11.28 8.57 3.54
C LEU A 103 10.14 9.53 3.21
N GLY A 104 9.23 9.13 2.32
CA GLY A 104 8.07 9.93 1.94
C GLY A 104 7.16 10.27 3.12
N HIS A 105 6.78 9.28 3.94
CA HIS A 105 5.98 9.57 5.15
C HIS A 105 6.73 10.43 6.16
N GLY A 106 8.04 10.23 6.33
CA GLY A 106 8.86 11.06 7.20
C GLY A 106 8.88 12.52 6.77
N MET A 107 9.00 12.76 5.46
CA MET A 107 8.93 14.10 4.87
C MET A 107 7.54 14.71 5.03
N HIS A 108 6.48 13.96 4.73
CA HIS A 108 5.09 14.36 4.88
C HIS A 108 4.79 14.85 6.30
N VAL A 109 5.07 14.01 7.31
CA VAL A 109 4.79 14.34 8.72
C VAL A 109 5.62 15.54 9.19
N ALA A 110 6.90 15.62 8.80
CA ALA A 110 7.76 16.73 9.16
C ALA A 110 7.29 18.05 8.52
N ALA A 111 6.92 18.01 7.24
CA ALA A 111 6.42 19.18 6.51
C ALA A 111 5.07 19.65 7.06
N ASN A 112 4.13 18.74 7.30
CA ASN A 112 2.87 19.05 7.98
C ASN A 112 3.11 19.71 9.34
N SER A 113 4.00 19.15 10.16
CA SER A 113 4.33 19.74 11.47
C SER A 113 4.90 21.16 11.39
N ILE A 114 5.71 21.44 10.35
CA ILE A 114 6.28 22.76 10.09
C ILE A 114 5.19 23.72 9.60
N HIS A 115 4.39 23.30 8.62
CA HIS A 115 3.27 24.07 8.07
C HIS A 115 2.32 24.50 9.20
N ASP A 116 1.92 23.56 10.04
CA ASP A 116 1.07 23.79 11.19
C ASP A 116 1.65 24.81 12.19
N ALA A 117 2.96 24.74 12.45
CA ALA A 117 3.65 25.67 13.33
C ALA A 117 3.71 27.08 12.75
N ILE A 118 4.00 27.20 11.45
CA ILE A 118 4.04 28.46 10.71
C ILE A 118 2.65 29.11 10.68
N THR A 119 1.62 28.34 10.32
CA THR A 119 0.22 28.80 10.25
C THR A 119 -0.27 29.29 11.61
N ARG A 120 -0.03 28.54 12.70
CA ARG A 120 -0.40 28.96 14.06
C ARG A 120 0.34 30.21 14.52
N ALA A 121 1.62 30.34 14.19
CA ALA A 121 2.42 31.51 14.51
C ALA A 121 2.14 32.70 13.59
N ARG A 122 1.29 32.54 12.56
CA ARG A 122 1.01 33.52 11.51
C ARG A 122 2.29 34.00 10.83
N LEU A 123 3.25 33.09 10.67
CA LEU A 123 4.49 33.34 9.96
C LEU A 123 4.26 33.08 8.47
N PRO A 124 4.99 33.76 7.57
CA PRO A 124 5.01 33.38 6.16
C PRO A 124 5.72 32.02 5.98
N ASP A 125 5.27 31.21 5.02
CA ASP A 125 6.07 30.11 4.46
C ASP A 125 6.92 30.66 3.29
N PRO A 126 8.18 31.03 3.52
CA PRO A 126 9.00 31.64 2.47
C PRO A 126 9.16 30.66 1.32
N LEU A 127 8.71 31.08 0.14
CA LEU A 127 8.73 30.30 -1.11
C LEU A 127 7.80 29.07 -1.13
N GLY A 128 6.93 28.90 -0.13
CA GLY A 128 6.00 27.75 -0.06
C GLY A 128 6.73 26.41 0.09
N LEU A 129 7.85 26.38 0.83
CA LEU A 129 8.70 25.20 0.88
C LEU A 129 8.08 24.07 1.69
N ALA A 130 7.38 24.38 2.78
CA ALA A 130 6.70 23.35 3.56
C ALA A 130 5.65 22.66 2.69
N ASP A 131 4.82 23.47 2.02
CA ASP A 131 3.78 22.99 1.10
C ASP A 131 4.39 22.20 -0.08
N TRP A 132 5.51 22.66 -0.64
CA TRP A 132 6.14 21.95 -1.76
C TRP A 132 6.70 20.58 -1.35
N TRP A 133 7.41 20.51 -0.22
CA TRP A 133 7.95 19.25 0.28
C TRP A 133 6.84 18.29 0.69
N ASP A 134 5.76 18.82 1.27
CA ASP A 134 4.59 18.03 1.61
C ASP A 134 3.86 17.56 0.35
N GLU A 135 3.17 18.46 -0.34
CA GLU A 135 2.21 18.18 -1.39
C GLU A 135 2.82 17.61 -2.67
N ARG A 136 4.08 17.97 -2.98
CA ARG A 136 4.71 17.57 -4.25
C ARG A 136 5.68 16.44 -4.05
N VAL A 137 6.66 16.60 -3.16
CA VAL A 137 7.73 15.60 -3.10
C VAL A 137 7.31 14.38 -2.29
N SER A 138 6.76 14.59 -1.09
CA SER A 138 6.47 13.50 -0.18
C SER A 138 5.40 12.57 -0.75
N HIS A 139 4.30 13.12 -1.29
CA HIS A 139 3.21 12.35 -1.88
C HIS A 139 3.68 11.54 -3.09
N TYR A 140 4.42 12.13 -4.03
CA TYR A 140 4.97 11.38 -5.18
C TYR A 140 5.92 10.27 -4.74
N LEU A 141 6.72 10.48 -3.69
CA LEU A 141 7.62 9.45 -3.17
C LEU A 141 6.85 8.31 -2.50
N ILE A 142 5.85 8.64 -1.67
CA ILE A 142 4.93 7.68 -1.04
C ILE A 142 4.22 6.87 -2.12
N ASP A 143 3.71 7.49 -3.17
CA ASP A 143 2.92 6.82 -4.19
C ASP A 143 3.77 6.01 -5.18
N SER A 144 4.96 6.50 -5.52
CA SER A 144 5.96 5.74 -6.27
C SER A 144 6.41 4.49 -5.52
N SER A 145 6.45 4.55 -4.18
CA SER A 145 6.76 3.37 -3.37
C SER A 145 5.72 2.26 -3.53
N LYS A 146 4.43 2.60 -3.58
CA LYS A 146 3.32 1.65 -3.76
C LYS A 146 3.42 0.97 -5.12
N VAL A 147 3.75 1.75 -6.16
CA VAL A 147 4.04 1.25 -7.52
C VAL A 147 5.21 0.26 -7.50
N ALA A 148 6.36 0.65 -6.94
CA ALA A 148 7.54 -0.21 -6.88
C ALA A 148 7.27 -1.52 -6.12
N ILE A 149 6.57 -1.45 -4.99
CA ILE A 149 6.21 -2.63 -4.18
C ILE A 149 5.23 -3.53 -4.94
N CYS A 150 4.21 -2.96 -5.60
CA CYS A 150 3.26 -3.71 -6.42
C CYS A 150 3.97 -4.49 -7.54
N VAL A 151 4.88 -3.82 -8.27
CA VAL A 151 5.68 -4.47 -9.32
C VAL A 151 6.59 -5.53 -8.73
N GLY A 152 7.30 -5.23 -7.63
CA GLY A 152 8.19 -6.17 -6.96
C GLY A 152 7.48 -7.44 -6.51
N LEU A 153 6.34 -7.33 -5.81
CA LEU A 153 5.55 -8.49 -5.38
C LEU A 153 4.98 -9.27 -6.56
N THR A 154 4.54 -8.59 -7.62
CA THR A 154 4.00 -9.24 -8.82
C THR A 154 5.07 -10.05 -9.55
N LEU A 155 6.28 -9.50 -9.71
CA LEU A 155 7.40 -10.20 -10.32
C LEU A 155 7.88 -11.37 -9.47
N LEU A 156 7.90 -11.19 -8.15
CA LEU A 156 8.24 -12.24 -7.20
C LEU A 156 7.24 -13.39 -7.30
N GLU A 157 5.94 -13.12 -7.28
CA GLU A 157 4.90 -14.15 -7.37
C GLU A 157 5.00 -14.99 -8.65
N ARG A 158 5.32 -14.39 -9.81
CA ARG A 158 5.48 -15.13 -11.08
C ARG A 158 6.47 -16.29 -11.00
N ARG A 159 7.50 -16.16 -10.15
CA ARG A 159 8.58 -17.13 -10.00
C ARG A 159 8.25 -18.26 -9.02
N VAL A 160 7.19 -18.09 -8.21
CA VAL A 160 6.79 -19.05 -7.19
C VAL A 160 5.72 -20.00 -7.73
N HIS A 161 5.94 -21.30 -7.57
CA HIS A 161 4.90 -22.30 -7.76
C HIS A 161 4.10 -22.41 -6.46
N ALA A 162 3.12 -21.52 -6.27
CA ALA A 162 2.22 -21.64 -5.14
C ALA A 162 1.31 -22.87 -5.36
N PRO A 163 1.24 -23.81 -4.39
CA PRO A 163 0.29 -24.91 -4.46
C PRO A 163 -1.15 -24.36 -4.54
N SER A 164 -1.95 -24.87 -5.47
CA SER A 164 -3.39 -24.58 -5.52
C SER A 164 -4.09 -25.35 -4.40
N GLU A 165 -4.85 -24.66 -3.55
CA GLU A 165 -5.48 -25.23 -2.37
C GLU A 165 -6.84 -25.91 -2.62
N PRO A 166 -7.31 -26.77 -1.68
CA PRO A 166 -8.63 -27.39 -1.73
C PRO A 166 -9.78 -26.36 -1.67
N ALA A 167 -10.81 -26.60 -2.48
CA ALA A 167 -11.89 -25.66 -2.81
C ALA A 167 -12.69 -25.10 -1.61
N SER A 168 -12.78 -25.83 -0.48
CA SER A 168 -13.56 -25.41 0.69
C SER A 168 -12.93 -24.25 1.46
N LYS A 169 -11.59 -24.15 1.52
CA LYS A 169 -10.87 -23.02 2.14
C LYS A 169 -10.65 -21.85 1.16
N ALA A 170 -10.79 -22.11 -0.14
CA ALA A 170 -10.64 -21.11 -1.19
C ALA A 170 -11.76 -20.04 -1.15
N LYS A 171 -13.00 -20.41 -0.76
CA LYS A 171 -14.15 -19.48 -0.76
C LYS A 171 -14.02 -18.38 0.31
N THR A 172 -13.73 -18.75 1.56
CA THR A 172 -13.60 -17.78 2.67
C THR A 172 -12.38 -16.87 2.52
N ARG A 173 -11.26 -17.41 2.05
CA ARG A 173 -10.05 -16.62 1.75
C ARG A 173 -10.24 -15.74 0.52
N GLY A 174 -10.99 -16.23 -0.48
CA GLY A 174 -11.38 -15.50 -1.68
C GLY A 174 -12.20 -14.25 -1.37
N GLY A 175 -13.12 -14.30 -0.40
CA GLY A 175 -13.84 -13.12 0.07
C GLY A 175 -12.92 -12.09 0.72
N ARG A 176 -12.03 -12.53 1.63
CA ARG A 176 -11.11 -11.64 2.36
C ARG A 176 -10.13 -10.92 1.43
N ILE A 177 -9.51 -11.63 0.49
CA ILE A 177 -8.57 -11.00 -0.46
C ILE A 177 -9.28 -9.95 -1.31
N THR A 178 -10.53 -10.18 -1.71
CA THR A 178 -11.32 -9.22 -2.50
C THR A 178 -11.71 -7.99 -1.68
N ILE A 179 -12.13 -8.16 -0.41
CA ILE A 179 -12.40 -7.02 0.49
C ILE A 179 -11.14 -6.20 0.73
N GLY A 180 -10.02 -6.86 1.06
CA GLY A 180 -8.74 -6.18 1.26
C GLY A 180 -8.27 -5.46 -0.02
N ALA A 181 -8.43 -6.08 -1.19
CA ALA A 181 -8.09 -5.46 -2.47
C ALA A 181 -8.94 -4.22 -2.76
N ALA A 182 -10.24 -4.27 -2.48
CA ALA A 182 -11.13 -3.12 -2.64
C ALA A 182 -10.76 -1.99 -1.68
N ALA A 183 -10.48 -2.31 -0.42
CA ALA A 183 -10.00 -1.34 0.57
C ALA A 183 -8.67 -0.69 0.14
N TYR A 184 -7.73 -1.49 -0.37
CA TYR A 184 -6.48 -0.99 -0.92
C TYR A 184 -6.71 -0.08 -2.14
N GLY A 185 -7.56 -0.48 -3.08
CA GLY A 185 -7.91 0.30 -4.26
C GLY A 185 -8.59 1.64 -3.92
N PHE A 186 -9.47 1.65 -2.92
CA PHE A 186 -10.09 2.87 -2.40
C PHE A 186 -9.05 3.85 -1.85
N ILE A 187 -8.12 3.40 -1.01
CA ILE A 187 -7.06 4.28 -0.48
C ILE A 187 -6.08 4.70 -1.58
N TYR A 188 -5.80 3.82 -2.53
CA TYR A 188 -4.95 4.17 -3.67
C TYR A 188 -5.56 5.31 -4.49
N PHE A 189 -6.88 5.27 -4.71
CA PHE A 189 -7.63 6.39 -5.28
C PHE A 189 -7.56 7.63 -4.38
N ALA A 190 -7.91 7.49 -3.10
CA ALA A 190 -8.02 8.64 -2.20
C ALA A 190 -6.67 9.35 -1.99
N ALA A 191 -5.59 8.59 -1.78
CA ALA A 191 -4.25 9.14 -1.68
C ALA A 191 -3.81 9.84 -2.98
N GLY A 192 -4.21 9.31 -4.14
CA GLY A 192 -3.90 9.91 -5.43
C GLY A 192 -4.58 11.25 -5.67
N VAL A 193 -5.84 11.37 -5.25
CA VAL A 193 -6.59 12.63 -5.32
C VAL A 193 -6.08 13.64 -4.29
N GLU A 194 -5.92 13.23 -3.03
CA GLU A 194 -5.47 14.15 -1.98
C GLU A 194 -4.03 14.61 -2.21
N GLY A 195 -3.13 13.69 -2.56
CA GLY A 195 -1.73 14.03 -2.85
C GLY A 195 -1.46 14.62 -4.22
N GLN A 196 -2.50 14.87 -5.03
CA GLN A 196 -2.37 15.36 -6.40
C GLN A 196 -1.40 14.53 -7.27
N THR A 197 -1.34 13.21 -7.03
CA THR A 197 -0.49 12.26 -7.75
C THR A 197 -1.27 11.42 -8.78
N VAL A 198 -2.50 11.84 -9.11
CA VAL A 198 -3.31 11.22 -10.17
C VAL A 198 -2.53 10.99 -11.49
N PRO A 199 -1.69 11.93 -11.98
CA PRO A 199 -0.89 11.71 -13.18
C PRO A 199 0.08 10.51 -13.10
N LEU A 200 0.42 10.05 -11.91
CA LEU A 200 1.21 8.84 -11.66
C LEU A 200 0.31 7.62 -11.46
N LEU A 201 -0.63 7.71 -10.52
CA LEU A 201 -1.37 6.55 -10.03
C LEU A 201 -2.41 6.04 -11.03
N LEU A 202 -3.13 6.93 -11.71
CA LEU A 202 -4.16 6.52 -12.67
C LEU A 202 -3.55 5.79 -13.88
N PRO A 203 -2.53 6.32 -14.59
CA PRO A 203 -1.89 5.58 -15.68
C PRO A 203 -1.31 4.23 -15.24
N PHE A 204 -0.71 4.17 -14.05
CA PHE A 204 -0.20 2.89 -13.52
C PHE A 204 -1.34 1.90 -13.26
N ALA A 205 -2.44 2.31 -12.62
CA ALA A 205 -3.58 1.44 -12.36
C ALA A 205 -4.17 0.88 -13.67
N VAL A 206 -4.33 1.73 -14.69
CA VAL A 206 -4.81 1.32 -16.02
C VAL A 206 -3.86 0.31 -16.66
N ALA A 207 -2.56 0.61 -16.67
CA ALA A 207 -1.55 -0.29 -17.23
C ALA A 207 -1.50 -1.63 -16.49
N TYR A 208 -1.57 -1.59 -15.15
CA TYR A 208 -1.57 -2.79 -14.32
C TYR A 208 -2.83 -3.62 -14.54
N LEU A 209 -4.03 -3.00 -14.61
CA LEU A 209 -5.27 -3.73 -14.87
C LEU A 209 -5.27 -4.37 -16.27
N ALA A 210 -4.86 -3.62 -17.30
CA ALA A 210 -4.73 -4.15 -18.65
C ALA A 210 -3.78 -5.36 -18.68
N TRP A 211 -2.63 -5.25 -18.01
CA TRP A 211 -1.72 -6.37 -17.82
C TRP A 211 -2.38 -7.52 -17.04
N ALA A 212 -3.08 -7.22 -15.94
CA ALA A 212 -3.72 -8.19 -15.07
C ALA A 212 -4.94 -8.88 -15.70
N LEU A 213 -5.49 -8.39 -16.81
CA LEU A 213 -6.57 -9.04 -17.55
C LEU A 213 -6.10 -9.92 -18.72
N THR A 214 -4.79 -9.96 -19.02
CA THR A 214 -4.29 -10.81 -20.12
C THR A 214 -4.59 -12.31 -19.90
N PRO A 215 -5.32 -12.98 -20.82
CA PRO A 215 -5.80 -14.37 -20.63
C PRO A 215 -4.69 -15.42 -20.49
N ALA A 216 -3.52 -15.17 -21.07
CA ALA A 216 -2.40 -16.10 -21.13
C ALA A 216 -1.67 -16.33 -19.78
N ARG A 217 -2.20 -15.81 -18.67
CA ARG A 217 -1.53 -15.83 -17.38
C ARG A 217 -2.46 -16.37 -16.29
N PRO A 218 -1.97 -17.19 -15.35
CA PRO A 218 -2.77 -17.63 -14.21
C PRO A 218 -3.12 -16.45 -13.29
N ILE A 219 -4.34 -16.45 -12.74
CA ILE A 219 -4.75 -15.49 -11.72
C ILE A 219 -4.22 -15.97 -10.38
N ARG A 220 -3.06 -15.46 -9.99
CA ARG A 220 -2.42 -15.73 -8.71
C ARG A 220 -2.81 -14.67 -7.65
N PRO A 221 -2.64 -14.93 -6.34
CA PRO A 221 -3.09 -14.04 -5.27
C PRO A 221 -2.69 -12.57 -5.39
N VAL A 222 -1.41 -12.27 -5.64
CA VAL A 222 -0.89 -10.89 -5.76
C VAL A 222 -1.50 -10.21 -6.97
N ARG A 223 -1.52 -10.89 -8.13
CA ARG A 223 -2.20 -10.38 -9.33
C ARG A 223 -3.69 -10.11 -9.08
N ARG A 224 -4.39 -11.01 -8.39
CA ARG A 224 -5.80 -10.83 -8.05
C ARG A 224 -6.00 -9.62 -7.14
N PHE A 225 -5.16 -9.48 -6.11
CA PHE A 225 -5.25 -8.40 -5.15
C PHE A 225 -5.05 -7.03 -5.81
N PHE A 226 -3.92 -6.83 -6.49
CA PHE A 226 -3.65 -5.56 -7.15
C PHE A 226 -4.54 -5.33 -8.39
N GLY A 227 -4.97 -6.39 -9.08
CA GLY A 227 -5.89 -6.27 -10.22
C GLY A 227 -7.28 -5.79 -9.79
N VAL A 228 -7.84 -6.36 -8.71
CA VAL A 228 -9.11 -5.88 -8.13
C VAL A 228 -8.94 -4.47 -7.57
N GLY A 229 -7.84 -4.20 -6.87
CA GLY A 229 -7.54 -2.85 -6.35
C GLY A 229 -7.44 -1.80 -7.47
N ALA A 230 -6.78 -2.14 -8.59
CA ALA A 230 -6.69 -1.27 -9.77
C ALA A 230 -8.05 -1.04 -10.43
N ALA A 231 -8.90 -2.08 -10.55
CA ALA A 231 -10.25 -1.91 -11.08
C ALA A 231 -11.09 -0.98 -10.21
N VAL A 232 -11.03 -1.14 -8.89
CA VAL A 232 -11.73 -0.26 -7.94
C VAL A 232 -11.20 1.17 -8.02
N SER A 233 -9.88 1.36 -8.04
CA SER A 233 -9.30 2.72 -8.09
C SER A 233 -9.64 3.44 -9.40
N ILE A 234 -9.57 2.77 -10.55
CA ILE A 234 -9.95 3.34 -11.85
C ILE A 234 -11.41 3.76 -11.86
N LEU A 235 -12.31 2.91 -11.34
CA LEU A 235 -13.74 3.25 -11.26
C LEU A 235 -13.94 4.52 -10.42
N LEU A 236 -13.28 4.61 -9.26
CA LEU A 236 -13.39 5.78 -8.39
C LEU A 236 -12.77 7.03 -9.00
N PHE A 237 -11.60 6.94 -9.64
CA PHE A 237 -11.01 8.04 -10.41
C PHE A 237 -11.93 8.52 -11.52
N ALA A 238 -12.57 7.61 -12.25
CA ALA A 238 -13.51 7.97 -13.31
C ALA A 238 -14.74 8.69 -12.75
N VAL A 239 -15.35 8.15 -11.69
CA VAL A 239 -16.52 8.77 -11.03
C VAL A 239 -16.16 10.17 -10.51
N TRP A 240 -15.05 10.30 -9.77
CA TRP A 240 -14.59 11.57 -9.23
C TRP A 240 -14.25 12.58 -10.33
N GLY A 241 -13.46 12.15 -11.32
CA GLY A 241 -13.03 12.94 -12.46
C GLY A 241 -14.18 13.52 -13.27
N ILE A 242 -15.22 12.71 -13.51
CA ILE A 242 -16.43 13.14 -14.22
C ILE A 242 -17.26 14.08 -13.35
N TRP A 243 -17.49 13.74 -12.08
CA TRP A 243 -18.33 14.51 -11.17
C TRP A 243 -17.77 15.92 -10.94
N HIS A 244 -16.47 16.03 -10.69
CA HIS A 244 -15.81 17.29 -10.38
C HIS A 244 -15.16 17.98 -11.58
N ARG A 245 -15.26 17.39 -12.78
CA ARG A 245 -14.60 17.87 -14.02
C ARG A 245 -13.09 18.04 -13.85
N GLY A 246 -12.47 17.16 -13.08
CA GLY A 246 -11.07 17.23 -12.67
C GLY A 246 -10.83 16.41 -11.42
N PHE A 247 -9.66 16.57 -10.80
CA PHE A 247 -9.29 15.83 -9.58
C PHE A 247 -8.98 16.80 -8.43
N PRO A 248 -9.95 17.64 -7.99
CA PRO A 248 -9.73 18.45 -6.80
C PRO A 248 -9.55 17.54 -5.58
N GLU A 249 -8.72 17.98 -4.64
CA GLU A 249 -8.51 17.34 -3.34
C GLU A 249 -9.84 17.21 -2.58
N PHE A 250 -9.95 16.22 -1.68
CA PHE A 250 -11.14 16.08 -0.83
C PHE A 250 -11.27 17.27 0.10
N SER A 251 -10.14 17.79 0.58
CA SER A 251 -10.06 18.98 1.40
C SER A 251 -10.53 20.24 0.66
N ALA A 252 -10.25 20.34 -0.65
CA ALA A 252 -10.69 21.45 -1.49
C ALA A 252 -12.22 21.48 -1.72
N VAL A 253 -12.89 20.33 -1.63
CA VAL A 253 -14.36 20.23 -1.75
C VAL A 253 -15.07 20.07 -0.39
N GLY A 254 -14.32 20.20 0.72
CA GLY A 254 -14.87 20.16 2.08
C GLY A 254 -15.32 18.78 2.57
N MET A 255 -14.87 17.68 1.93
CA MET A 255 -15.17 16.31 2.38
C MET A 255 -14.33 15.86 3.57
N ILE A 256 -13.14 16.44 3.72
CA ILE A 256 -12.28 16.30 4.89
C ILE A 256 -11.79 17.68 5.31
N PRO A 257 -11.41 17.89 6.59
CA PRO A 257 -10.85 19.15 7.02
C PRO A 257 -9.62 19.49 6.18
N ARG A 258 -9.52 20.71 5.66
CA ARG A 258 -8.20 21.27 5.36
C ARG A 258 -7.43 21.29 6.68
N ASN A 259 -6.17 20.90 6.68
CA ASN A 259 -5.32 21.11 7.85
C ASN A 259 -5.30 22.64 8.12
N GLY A 260 -6.12 23.09 9.08
CA GLY A 260 -6.28 24.49 9.46
C GLY A 260 -7.66 24.79 10.10
N PRO A 261 -7.72 25.41 11.30
CA PRO A 261 -8.89 26.16 11.73
C PRO A 261 -9.15 27.39 10.84
#